data_AF-A0A392P572-F1
#
_entry.id   AF-A0A392P572-F1
#
_cell.length_a   1.000
_cell.length_b   1.000
_cell.length_c   1.000
_cell.angle_alpha   90.00
_cell.angle_beta   90.00
_cell.angle_gamma   90.00
#
_symmetry.space_group_name_H-M   'P 1'
#
loop_
_entity.id
_entity.type
_entity.pdbx_description
1 polymer ?
#
loop_
_entity_poly.entity_id
_entity_poly.type
_entity_poly.pdbx_seq_one_letter_code
_entity_poly.pdbx_strand_id
1 'polypeptide(L)'
;MVIESLISIIPPQKDCVSCSFLLRLLRMANMLKVAPALITDLEKRVGMQFEQATLSDLLIPCYEKSETIYDVDLVQRLLEHFLVQEQTEGYSPSRQSFSEHKHAGSNLNAKARVARLVDSYLTEVSRDRNLSLTKFQVLAEALPESARVSDDGLYRAIDSYLKLEFLIKHGHSSD
;
A
#
# COMPACT_ATOMS: atom_id res chain seq x y z
N MET A 1 -26.89 1.20 -6.70
CA MET A 1 -25.73 1.60 -5.87
C MET A 1 -25.52 0.58 -4.76
N VAL A 2 -25.04 -0.63 -5.10
CA VAL A 2 -24.83 -1.68 -4.08
C VAL A 2 -23.51 -1.44 -3.35
N ILE A 3 -22.44 -1.12 -4.09
CA ILE A 3 -21.12 -0.87 -3.52
C ILE A 3 -21.13 0.36 -2.62
N GLU A 4 -21.81 1.42 -3.03
CA GLU A 4 -21.88 2.66 -2.26
C GLU A 4 -22.66 2.47 -0.97
N SER A 5 -23.79 1.75 -1.02
CA SER A 5 -24.52 1.37 0.21
C SER A 5 -23.66 0.49 1.12
N LEU A 6 -22.91 -0.47 0.58
CA LEU A 6 -21.98 -1.27 1.37
C LEU A 6 -20.93 -0.41 2.07
N ILE A 7 -20.32 0.55 1.37
CA ILE A 7 -19.34 1.48 1.97
C ILE A 7 -19.99 2.30 3.10
N SER A 8 -21.22 2.77 2.91
CA SER A 8 -21.94 3.59 3.89
C SER A 8 -22.37 2.83 5.16
N ILE A 9 -22.66 1.52 5.08
CA ILE A 9 -23.07 0.73 6.25
C ILE A 9 -21.89 0.18 7.05
N ILE A 10 -20.71 0.04 6.44
CA ILE A 10 -19.52 -0.41 7.16
C ILE A 10 -19.19 0.65 8.21
N PRO A 11 -18.94 0.29 9.48
CA PRO A 11 -18.52 1.27 10.47
C PRO A 11 -17.12 1.83 10.13
N PRO A 12 -16.82 3.10 10.47
CA PRO A 12 -15.53 3.71 10.17
C PRO A 12 -14.38 3.23 11.07
N GLN A 13 -14.67 2.46 12.12
CA GLN A 13 -13.66 1.99 13.07
C GLN A 13 -12.79 0.87 12.49
N LYS A 14 -11.54 0.81 12.97
CA LYS A 14 -10.60 -0.28 12.68
C LYS A 14 -11.20 -1.64 13.09
N ASP A 15 -10.85 -2.69 12.34
CA ASP A 15 -11.20 -4.09 12.61
C ASP A 15 -12.70 -4.45 12.60
N CYS A 16 -13.59 -3.57 12.12
CA CYS A 16 -15.00 -3.94 11.92
C CYS A 16 -15.20 -4.96 10.78
N VAL A 17 -14.32 -4.93 9.79
CA VAL A 17 -14.20 -5.91 8.70
C VAL A 17 -12.71 -6.06 8.36
N SER A 18 -12.32 -7.20 7.81
CA SER A 18 -10.92 -7.47 7.45
C SER A 18 -10.38 -6.51 6.39
N CYS A 19 -9.08 -6.21 6.44
CA CYS A 19 -8.39 -5.39 5.45
C CYS A 19 -8.55 -5.93 4.01
N SER A 20 -8.42 -7.25 3.82
CA SER A 20 -8.64 -7.88 2.50
C SER A 20 -10.06 -7.67 1.96
N PHE A 21 -11.08 -7.62 2.82
CA PHE A 21 -12.45 -7.29 2.39
C PHE A 21 -12.54 -5.83 1.92
N LEU A 22 -11.95 -4.88 2.66
CA LEU A 22 -11.92 -3.48 2.25
C LEU A 22 -11.17 -3.28 0.92
N LEU A 23 -10.03 -3.95 0.73
CA LEU A 23 -9.25 -3.90 -0.51
C LEU A 23 -10.01 -4.50 -1.70
N ARG A 24 -10.76 -5.60 -1.50
CA ARG A 24 -11.66 -6.16 -2.53
C ARG A 24 -12.80 -5.19 -2.86
N LEU A 25 -13.38 -4.55 -1.84
CA LEU A 25 -14.42 -3.54 -2.03
C LEU A 25 -13.89 -2.33 -2.80
N LEU A 26 -12.66 -1.89 -2.50
CA LEU A 26 -11.97 -0.78 -3.15
C LEU A 26 -11.68 -1.09 -4.61
N ARG A 27 -11.22 -2.31 -4.90
CA ARG A 27 -11.06 -2.80 -6.27
C ARG A 27 -12.37 -2.73 -7.05
N MET A 28 -13.50 -3.19 -6.48
CA MET A 28 -14.80 -3.11 -7.13
C MET A 28 -15.27 -1.65 -7.31
N ALA A 29 -15.04 -0.81 -6.31
CA ALA A 29 -15.45 0.58 -6.33
C ALA A 29 -14.68 1.37 -7.42
N ASN A 30 -13.37 1.13 -7.58
CA ASN A 30 -12.56 1.68 -8.68
C ASN A 30 -13.02 1.17 -10.03
N MET A 31 -13.26 -0.15 -10.17
CA MET A 31 -13.75 -0.75 -11.41
C MET A 31 -15.10 -0.15 -11.86
N LEU A 32 -15.99 0.12 -10.91
CA LEU A 32 -17.32 0.68 -11.16
C LEU A 32 -17.36 2.22 -11.16
N LYS A 33 -16.21 2.89 -10.97
CA LYS A 33 -16.09 4.35 -10.93
C LYS A 33 -17.06 4.99 -9.92
N VAL A 34 -17.10 4.43 -8.71
CA VAL A 34 -17.85 4.98 -7.58
C VAL A 34 -17.36 6.40 -7.25
N ALA A 35 -18.22 7.22 -6.65
CA ALA A 35 -17.92 8.60 -6.27
C ALA A 35 -16.58 8.72 -5.50
N PRO A 36 -15.68 9.66 -5.88
CA PRO A 36 -14.35 9.78 -5.28
C PRO A 36 -14.35 9.92 -3.75
N ALA A 37 -15.36 10.60 -3.18
CA ALA A 37 -15.48 10.74 -1.73
C ALA A 37 -15.60 9.39 -1.00
N LEU A 38 -16.35 8.44 -1.57
CA LEU A 38 -16.51 7.10 -0.99
C LEU A 38 -15.24 6.26 -1.16
N ILE A 39 -14.51 6.45 -2.27
CA ILE A 39 -13.20 5.84 -2.50
C ILE A 39 -12.21 6.32 -1.43
N THR A 40 -12.10 7.63 -1.24
CA THR A 40 -11.22 8.22 -0.21
C THR A 40 -11.58 7.75 1.20
N ASP A 41 -12.86 7.61 1.53
CA ASP A 41 -13.28 7.09 2.83
C ASP A 41 -12.93 5.61 3.02
N LEU A 42 -12.95 4.83 1.94
CA LEU A 42 -12.56 3.43 1.97
C LEU A 42 -11.03 3.28 2.09
N GLU A 43 -10.26 4.12 1.40
CA GLU A 43 -8.80 4.18 1.50
C GLU A 43 -8.32 4.51 2.91
N LYS A 44 -8.95 5.48 3.58
CA LYS A 44 -8.67 5.80 4.99
C LYS A 44 -8.85 4.59 5.89
N ARG A 45 -9.93 3.81 5.69
CA ARG A 45 -10.23 2.61 6.49
C ARG A 45 -9.26 1.46 6.21
N VAL A 46 -8.79 1.34 4.96
CA VAL A 46 -7.71 0.40 4.61
C VAL A 46 -6.42 0.82 5.30
N GLY A 47 -6.07 2.12 5.27
CA GLY A 47 -4.91 2.67 5.97
C GLY A 47 -4.86 2.31 7.45
N MET A 48 -6.02 2.25 8.12
CA MET A 48 -6.13 1.86 9.53
C MET A 48 -5.67 0.45 9.88
N GLN A 49 -5.64 -0.44 8.91
CA GLN A 49 -5.32 -1.85 9.11
C GLN A 49 -4.44 -2.36 7.97
N PHE A 50 -3.67 -1.46 7.35
CA PHE A 50 -2.87 -1.77 6.17
C PHE A 50 -1.80 -2.82 6.48
N GLU A 51 -1.34 -2.88 7.73
CA GLU A 51 -0.45 -3.93 8.19
C GLU A 51 -1.03 -5.33 7.97
N GLN A 52 -2.36 -5.50 7.97
CA GLN A 52 -3.03 -6.79 7.80
C GLN A 52 -3.14 -7.25 6.34
N ALA A 53 -2.79 -6.40 5.37
CA ALA A 53 -2.90 -6.72 3.96
C ALA A 53 -1.88 -7.77 3.50
N THR A 54 -2.23 -8.48 2.43
CA THR A 54 -1.34 -9.41 1.73
C THR A 54 -0.91 -8.83 0.39
N LEU A 55 0.18 -9.36 -0.19
CA LEU A 55 0.62 -8.93 -1.52
C LEU A 55 -0.51 -9.04 -2.55
N SER A 56 -1.27 -10.14 -2.54
CA SER A 56 -2.39 -10.33 -3.47
C SER A 56 -3.51 -9.28 -3.33
N ASP A 57 -3.67 -8.70 -2.14
CA ASP A 57 -4.67 -7.65 -1.93
C ASP A 57 -4.22 -6.32 -2.56
N LEU A 58 -2.92 -6.10 -2.73
CA LEU A 58 -2.34 -4.87 -3.34
C LEU A 58 -2.31 -4.93 -4.86
N LEU A 59 -2.49 -6.10 -5.48
CA LEU A 59 -2.49 -6.29 -6.94
C LEU A 59 -3.81 -5.84 -7.57
N ILE A 60 -4.17 -4.58 -7.35
CA ILE A 60 -5.38 -3.94 -7.88
C ILE A 60 -5.05 -3.45 -9.30
N PRO A 61 -5.75 -3.92 -10.34
CA PRO A 61 -5.51 -3.47 -11.71
C PRO A 61 -5.74 -1.97 -11.85
N CYS A 62 -4.92 -1.30 -12.67
CA CYS A 62 -5.22 0.07 -13.05
C CYS A 62 -6.35 0.09 -14.10
N TYR A 63 -7.45 0.79 -13.80
CA TYR A 63 -8.61 0.92 -14.70
C TYR A 63 -8.66 2.25 -15.45
N GLU A 64 -7.72 3.15 -15.16
CA GLU A 64 -7.56 4.43 -15.85
C GLU A 64 -6.64 4.27 -17.06
N LYS A 65 -6.40 5.36 -17.82
CA LYS A 65 -5.47 5.36 -18.95
C LYS A 65 -3.99 5.32 -18.50
N SER A 66 -3.68 4.59 -17.43
CA SER A 66 -2.30 4.30 -17.03
C SER A 66 -1.82 3.11 -17.84
N GLU A 67 -0.56 3.13 -18.25
CA GLU A 67 0.06 2.00 -18.94
C GLU A 67 0.50 0.90 -17.96
N THR A 68 0.51 1.17 -16.65
CA THR A 68 0.88 0.17 -15.64
C THR A 68 -0.20 -0.88 -15.42
N ILE A 69 0.21 -2.13 -15.18
CA ILE A 69 -0.66 -3.27 -14.93
C ILE A 69 -1.46 -3.06 -13.63
N TYR A 70 -0.79 -2.52 -12.60
CA TYR A 70 -1.37 -2.27 -11.28
C TYR A 70 -1.44 -0.77 -10.96
N ASP A 71 -2.37 -0.41 -10.07
CA ASP A 71 -2.56 0.94 -9.58
C ASP A 71 -1.55 1.26 -8.46
N VAL A 72 -0.35 1.67 -8.86
CA VAL A 72 0.74 2.04 -7.94
C VAL A 72 0.40 3.29 -7.13
N ASP A 73 -0.32 4.24 -7.72
CA ASP A 73 -0.70 5.49 -7.07
C ASP A 73 -1.73 5.25 -5.96
N LEU A 74 -2.61 4.25 -6.12
CA LEU A 74 -3.47 3.77 -5.05
C LEU A 74 -2.68 3.19 -3.88
N VAL A 75 -1.72 2.29 -4.14
CA VAL A 75 -0.91 1.68 -3.07
C VAL A 75 -0.11 2.75 -2.31
N GLN A 76 0.41 3.76 -3.01
CA GLN A 76 1.04 4.91 -2.38
C GLN A 76 0.08 5.64 -1.43
N ARG A 77 -1.14 5.99 -1.88
CA ARG A 77 -2.13 6.68 -1.03
C ARG A 77 -2.55 5.85 0.19
N LEU A 78 -2.68 4.53 0.03
CA LEU A 78 -2.98 3.62 1.15
C LEU A 78 -1.86 3.62 2.19
N LEU A 79 -0.61 3.61 1.73
CA LEU A 79 0.57 3.70 2.59
C LEU A 79 0.64 5.05 3.32
N GLU A 80 0.33 6.15 2.65
CA GLU A 80 0.25 7.49 3.26
C GLU A 80 -0.80 7.53 4.37
N HIS A 81 -2.00 6.96 4.14
CA HIS A 81 -3.04 6.87 5.16
C HIS A 81 -2.59 6.06 6.38
N PHE A 82 -1.90 4.94 6.18
CA PHE A 82 -1.31 4.14 7.26
C PHE A 82 -0.31 4.96 8.09
N LEU A 83 0.60 5.68 7.43
CA LEU A 83 1.64 6.48 8.11
C LEU A 83 1.07 7.67 8.89
N VAL A 84 0.02 8.33 8.38
CA VAL A 84 -0.66 9.43 9.09
C VAL A 84 -1.31 8.92 10.38
N GLN A 85 -1.90 7.72 10.34
CA GLN A 85 -2.52 7.14 11.51
C GLN A 85 -1.53 6.70 12.58
N GLU A 86 -0.45 6.01 12.18
CA GLU A 86 0.60 5.59 13.10
C GLU A 86 1.22 6.76 13.87
N GLN A 87 1.31 7.94 13.23
CA GLN A 87 1.73 9.17 13.91
C GLN A 87 0.67 9.64 14.90
N THR A 88 -0.60 9.68 14.51
CA THR A 88 -1.70 10.18 15.36
C THR A 88 -1.90 9.32 16.61
N GLU A 89 -1.78 8.00 16.51
CA GLU A 89 -1.90 7.09 17.65
C GLU A 89 -0.71 7.19 18.63
N GLY A 90 0.47 7.61 18.15
CA GLY A 90 1.66 7.81 18.97
C GLY A 90 1.63 9.05 19.89
N TYR A 91 0.77 10.04 19.61
CA TYR A 91 0.72 11.32 20.35
C TYR A 91 -0.52 11.51 21.22
N SER A 92 -1.42 10.53 21.35
CA SER A 92 -2.68 10.70 22.08
C SER A 92 -2.48 10.67 23.62
N PRO A 93 -2.67 11.79 24.36
CA PRO A 93 -2.44 11.84 25.81
C PRO A 93 -3.49 11.05 26.62
N SER A 94 -4.63 10.71 26.01
CA SER A 94 -5.80 10.13 26.68
C SER A 94 -5.78 8.60 26.81
N ARG A 95 -4.73 7.93 26.30
CA ARG A 95 -4.55 6.47 26.40
C ARG A 95 -3.28 6.06 27.17
N GLN A 96 -2.58 7.01 27.80
CA GLN A 96 -1.34 6.77 28.55
C GLN A 96 -1.49 5.92 29.82
N SER A 97 -2.70 5.54 30.25
CA SER A 97 -2.87 5.05 31.62
C SER A 97 -2.57 3.57 31.87
N PHE A 98 -2.41 2.65 30.91
CA PHE A 98 -2.16 1.23 31.27
C PHE A 98 -1.31 0.33 30.33
N SER A 99 -0.76 0.80 29.20
CA SER A 99 -0.14 -0.12 28.22
C SER A 99 1.02 0.44 27.37
N GLU A 100 1.88 1.29 27.93
CA GLU A 100 2.99 1.95 27.21
C GLU A 100 4.01 0.97 26.59
N HIS A 101 4.24 -0.20 27.20
CA HIS A 101 5.19 -1.21 26.66
C HIS A 101 4.62 -2.14 25.59
N LYS A 102 3.29 -2.30 25.48
CA LYS A 102 2.69 -3.21 24.47
C LYS A 102 2.45 -2.50 23.13
N HIS A 103 2.15 -1.20 23.14
CA HIS A 103 1.82 -0.47 21.92
C HIS A 103 3.05 -0.03 21.11
N ALA A 104 4.15 0.39 21.75
CA ALA A 104 5.37 0.72 21.03
C ALA A 104 5.95 -0.49 20.26
N GLY A 105 5.95 -1.67 20.89
CA GLY A 105 6.35 -2.93 20.24
C GLY A 105 5.37 -3.37 19.14
N SER A 106 4.07 -3.16 19.34
CA SER A 106 3.04 -3.44 18.33
C SER A 106 3.18 -2.55 17.09
N ASN A 107 3.49 -1.26 17.25
CA ASN A 107 3.62 -0.30 16.14
C ASN A 107 4.91 -0.52 15.35
N LEU A 108 6.03 -0.83 16.02
CA LEU A 108 7.26 -1.26 15.34
C LEU A 108 7.01 -2.55 14.52
N ASN A 109 6.24 -3.48 15.06
CA ASN A 109 5.84 -4.68 14.34
C ASN A 109 4.90 -4.38 13.15
N ALA A 110 3.98 -3.42 13.28
CA ALA A 110 3.10 -3.00 12.19
C ALA A 110 3.89 -2.38 11.03
N LYS A 111 4.76 -1.41 11.32
CA LYS A 111 5.63 -0.77 10.31
C LYS A 111 6.55 -1.77 9.63
N ALA A 112 7.14 -2.71 10.37
CA ALA A 112 7.98 -3.77 9.79
C ALA A 112 7.20 -4.77 8.92
N ARG A 113 5.91 -5.00 9.21
CA ARG A 113 5.03 -5.82 8.36
C ARG A 113 4.67 -5.06 7.07
N VAL A 114 4.32 -3.79 7.18
CA VAL A 114 4.06 -2.93 6.01
C VAL A 114 5.32 -2.77 5.16
N ALA A 115 6.50 -2.63 5.74
CA ALA A 115 7.76 -2.56 5.00
C ALA A 115 8.00 -3.80 4.13
N ARG A 116 7.87 -4.99 4.70
CA ARG A 116 7.99 -6.24 3.95
C ARG A 116 6.92 -6.38 2.86
N LEU A 117 5.71 -5.89 3.11
CA LEU A 117 4.63 -5.90 2.13
C LEU A 117 4.95 -4.97 0.95
N VAL A 118 5.39 -3.74 1.23
CA VAL A 118 5.78 -2.75 0.22
C VAL A 118 6.99 -3.23 -0.59
N ASP A 119 8.01 -3.81 0.05
CA ASP A 119 9.18 -4.35 -0.65
C ASP A 119 8.79 -5.52 -1.58
N SER A 120 7.86 -6.37 -1.15
CA SER A 120 7.30 -7.46 -1.97
C SER A 120 6.49 -6.91 -3.14
N TYR A 121 5.71 -5.86 -2.91
CA TYR A 121 4.95 -5.19 -3.95
C TYR A 121 5.87 -4.50 -4.97
N LEU A 122 6.89 -3.76 -4.51
CA LEU A 122 7.93 -3.15 -5.36
C LEU A 122 8.63 -4.20 -6.22
N THR A 123 8.97 -5.36 -5.65
CA THR A 123 9.53 -6.48 -6.43
C THR A 123 8.57 -6.94 -7.52
N GLU A 124 7.27 -7.03 -7.25
CA GLU A 124 6.28 -7.45 -8.24
C GLU A 124 6.08 -6.41 -9.36
N VAL A 125 5.89 -5.13 -8.99
CA VAL A 125 5.68 -4.06 -9.98
C VAL A 125 6.95 -3.69 -10.75
N SER A 126 8.14 -4.00 -10.22
CA SER A 126 9.41 -3.78 -10.94
C SER A 126 9.54 -4.54 -12.25
N ARG A 127 8.66 -5.53 -12.49
CA ARG A 127 8.59 -6.32 -13.72
C ARG A 127 7.73 -5.67 -14.80
N ASP A 128 7.03 -4.58 -14.46
CA ASP A 128 6.21 -3.81 -15.38
C ASP A 128 7.08 -2.80 -16.14
N ARG A 129 7.07 -2.90 -17.48
CA ARG A 129 7.86 -2.02 -18.35
C ARG A 129 7.38 -0.58 -18.34
N ASN A 130 6.14 -0.37 -17.91
CA ASN A 130 5.50 0.95 -17.88
C ASN A 130 5.66 1.62 -16.50
N LEU A 131 6.32 0.96 -15.55
CA LEU A 131 6.62 1.56 -14.25
C LEU A 131 7.77 2.56 -14.37
N SER A 132 7.47 3.84 -14.17
CA SER A 132 8.48 4.89 -14.17
C SER A 132 9.38 4.83 -12.94
N LEU A 133 10.63 5.28 -13.11
CA LEU A 133 11.61 5.36 -12.02
C LEU A 133 11.09 6.23 -10.87
N THR A 134 10.44 7.34 -11.19
CA THR A 134 9.88 8.26 -10.18
C THR A 134 8.85 7.55 -9.30
N LYS A 135 7.91 6.78 -9.88
CA LYS A 135 6.91 6.04 -9.08
C LYS A 135 7.56 4.97 -8.22
N PHE A 136 8.56 4.26 -8.75
CA PHE A 136 9.32 3.27 -8.00
C PHE A 136 10.04 3.91 -6.80
N GLN A 137 10.75 5.01 -7.02
CA GLN A 137 11.50 5.74 -5.98
C GLN A 137 10.58 6.28 -4.88
N VAL A 138 9.50 6.95 -5.25
CA VAL A 138 8.54 7.51 -4.29
C VAL A 138 8.02 6.42 -3.35
N LEU A 139 7.67 5.25 -3.87
CA LEU A 139 7.16 4.17 -3.04
C LEU A 139 8.26 3.48 -2.20
N ALA A 140 9.48 3.37 -2.74
CA ALA A 140 10.64 2.86 -2.02
C ALA A 140 11.02 3.73 -0.80
N GLU A 141 10.91 5.05 -0.95
CA GLU A 141 11.29 6.06 0.04
C GLU A 141 10.13 6.46 0.97
N ALA A 142 8.90 6.00 0.71
CA ALA A 142 7.73 6.41 1.47
C ALA A 142 7.75 5.97 2.95
N LEU A 143 8.47 4.89 3.28
CA LEU A 143 8.58 4.39 4.65
C LEU A 143 9.79 4.98 5.39
N PRO A 144 9.65 5.28 6.69
CA PRO A 144 10.80 5.72 7.50
C PRO A 144 11.85 4.61 7.61
N GLU A 145 13.13 4.97 7.73
CA GLU A 145 14.24 4.02 7.86
C GLU A 145 14.03 3.02 9.01
N SER A 146 13.43 3.48 10.12
CA SER A 146 13.12 2.63 11.28
C SER A 146 12.07 1.55 11.04
N ALA A 147 11.35 1.59 9.91
CA ALA A 147 10.40 0.54 9.54
C ALA A 147 11.09 -0.72 9.00
N ARG A 148 12.29 -0.60 8.44
CA ARG A 148 13.03 -1.74 7.87
C ARG A 148 14.01 -2.30 8.89
N VAL A 149 13.87 -3.60 9.16
CA VAL A 149 14.84 -4.36 9.97
C VAL A 149 15.98 -4.90 9.09
N SER A 150 15.69 -5.13 7.80
CA SER A 150 16.65 -5.47 6.75
C SER A 150 16.16 -4.84 5.45
N ASP A 151 17.12 -4.40 4.63
CA ASP A 151 16.88 -3.82 3.30
C ASP A 151 16.98 -4.86 2.17
N ASP A 152 17.16 -6.15 2.49
CA ASP A 152 17.29 -7.21 1.47
C ASP A 152 16.10 -7.26 0.49
N GLY A 153 14.89 -7.01 1.01
CA GLY A 153 13.67 -6.95 0.21
C GLY A 153 13.68 -5.78 -0.78
N LEU A 154 14.10 -4.60 -0.30
CA LEU A 154 14.23 -3.40 -1.12
C LEU A 154 15.34 -3.56 -2.17
N TYR A 155 16.52 -4.06 -1.79
CA TYR A 155 17.60 -4.30 -2.74
C TYR A 155 17.22 -5.29 -3.83
N ARG A 156 16.45 -6.34 -3.50
CA ARG A 156 15.90 -7.26 -4.51
C ARG A 156 14.94 -6.58 -5.47
N ALA A 157 14.10 -5.66 -4.99
CA ALA A 157 13.21 -4.89 -5.85
C ALA A 157 14.01 -3.95 -6.78
N ILE A 158 15.04 -3.28 -6.26
CA ILE A 158 15.93 -2.41 -7.05
C ILE A 158 16.66 -3.21 -8.12
N ASP A 159 17.26 -4.34 -7.77
CA ASP A 159 17.94 -5.24 -8.72
C ASP A 159 16.99 -5.70 -9.83
N SER A 160 15.75 -6.08 -9.47
CA SER A 160 14.73 -6.48 -10.44
C SER A 160 14.34 -5.33 -11.39
N TYR A 161 14.17 -4.12 -10.87
CA TYR A 161 13.86 -2.92 -11.66
C TYR A 161 14.98 -2.58 -12.65
N LEU A 162 16.23 -2.54 -12.17
CA LEU A 162 17.40 -2.24 -12.99
C LEU A 162 17.64 -3.29 -14.08
N LYS A 163 17.41 -4.57 -13.78
CA LYS A 163 17.47 -5.65 -14.76
C LYS A 163 16.46 -5.45 -15.88
N LEU A 164 15.21 -5.07 -15.55
CA LEU A 164 14.20 -4.82 -16.57
C LEU A 164 14.59 -3.63 -17.46
N GLU A 165 15.01 -2.51 -16.87
CA GLU A 165 15.50 -1.32 -17.58
C GLU A 165 16.67 -1.64 -18.52
N PHE A 166 17.62 -2.46 -18.05
CA PHE A 166 18.74 -2.91 -18.86
C PHE A 166 18.28 -3.75 -20.05
N LEU A 167 17.37 -4.70 -19.82
CA LEU A 167 16.81 -5.57 -20.87
C LEU A 167 15.99 -4.79 -21.90
N ILE A 168 15.23 -3.78 -21.49
CA ILE A 168 14.49 -2.91 -22.43
C ILE A 168 15.47 -2.14 -23.33
N LYS A 169 16.55 -1.60 -22.76
CA LYS A 169 17.54 -0.80 -23.51
C LYS A 169 18.41 -1.63 -24.46
N HIS A 170 18.72 -2.88 -24.12
CA HIS A 170 19.68 -3.71 -24.87
C HIS A 170 19.06 -4.90 -25.59
N GLY A 171 17.80 -5.24 -25.31
CA GLY A 171 17.08 -6.34 -25.93
C GLY A 171 16.51 -6.04 -27.33
N HIS A 172 16.77 -4.86 -27.90
CA HIS A 172 16.35 -4.47 -29.26
C HIS A 172 17.47 -4.58 -30.30
N SER A 173 18.58 -5.26 -29.99
CA SER A 173 19.73 -5.39 -30.91
C SER A 173 19.77 -6.71 -31.68
N SER A 174 18.62 -7.31 -31.99
CA SER A 174 18.55 -8.52 -32.81
C SER A 174 17.29 -8.49 -33.68
N ASP A 175 17.38 -7.76 -34.78
CA ASP A 175 16.66 -7.97 -36.05
C ASP A 175 17.55 -7.49 -37.20
#